data_AF-A0A828ZWS1-F1
#
_entry.id   AF-A0A828ZWS1-F1
#
_cell.length_a   1.000
_cell.length_b   1.000
_cell.length_c   1.000
_cell.angle_alpha   90.00
_cell.angle_beta   90.00
_cell.angle_gamma   90.00
#
_symmetry.space_group_name_H-M   'P 1'
#
loop_
_entity.id
_entity.type
_entity.pdbx_description
1 polymer ?
#
loop_
_entity_poly.entity_id
_entity_poly.type
_entity_poly.pdbx_seq_one_letter_code
_entity_poly.pdbx_strand_id
1 'polypeptide(L)'
;MLSEVEKGLDWGIENLTSETDGYFLIKDYLNTEIEYKLGAQATAILAFSKYIEQTGDEQYVPILNRLIETVSAKFLTNEHRTIHVLNAQLETKEKFRIIYYDGEILFSLLRAYEILGNKEVFAICQGLMDQFVANDYQKYHDHWLSYATNEMLKHSQTEEYYRFGIKNALDNIDFIDKRDTAYPTMLELLVAASKMMRKLEFSTWRKTIFAEETDFYKVKERINTVMKKRVRHEITTGVMFPEFAQFFKEPETIKYGFFARHDRFRMRIDDAEHFLSGLINYRMYDQKKE
;
A
#
# COMPACT_ATOMS: atom_id res chain seq x y z
N MET A 1 -22.89 0.01 -7.96
CA MET A 1 -21.52 -0.20 -7.43
C MET A 1 -20.95 1.12 -6.94
N LEU A 2 -20.78 2.14 -7.78
CA LEU A 2 -20.31 3.47 -7.35
C LEU A 2 -21.19 4.10 -6.25
N SER A 3 -22.52 3.99 -6.36
CA SER A 3 -23.47 4.44 -5.32
C SER A 3 -23.26 3.78 -3.95
N GLU A 4 -22.76 2.54 -3.91
CA GLU A 4 -22.49 1.84 -2.65
C GLU A 4 -21.14 2.25 -2.07
N VAL A 5 -20.18 2.64 -2.92
CA VAL A 5 -18.90 3.22 -2.48
C VAL A 5 -19.15 4.58 -1.84
N GLU A 6 -19.94 5.44 -2.50
CA GLU A 6 -20.32 6.76 -1.99
C GLU A 6 -21.00 6.66 -0.61
N LYS A 7 -22.03 5.80 -0.48
CA LYS A 7 -22.67 5.51 0.81
C LYS A 7 -21.68 5.03 1.87
N GLY A 8 -20.69 4.22 1.50
CA GLY A 8 -19.66 3.75 2.41
C GLY A 8 -18.74 4.87 2.90
N LEU A 9 -18.36 5.78 2.00
CA LEU A 9 -17.57 6.97 2.34
C LEU A 9 -18.37 7.92 3.24
N ASP A 10 -19.62 8.22 2.90
CA ASP A 10 -20.50 9.07 3.70
C ASP A 10 -20.73 8.48 5.09
N TRP A 11 -21.03 7.18 5.16
CA TRP A 11 -21.16 6.50 6.44
C TRP A 11 -19.87 6.59 7.27
N GLY A 12 -18.70 6.43 6.63
CA GLY A 12 -17.40 6.60 7.26
C GLY A 12 -17.20 8.02 7.80
N ILE A 13 -17.58 9.05 7.04
CA ILE A 13 -17.52 10.46 7.45
C ILE A 13 -18.41 10.69 8.68
N GLU A 14 -19.63 10.19 8.66
CA GLU A 14 -20.60 10.40 9.74
C GLU A 14 -20.24 9.63 11.03
N ASN A 15 -19.70 8.41 10.90
CA ASN A 15 -19.59 7.49 12.03
C ASN A 15 -18.16 7.33 12.54
N LEU A 16 -17.14 7.48 11.70
CA LEU A 16 -15.75 7.18 12.03
C LEU A 16 -14.87 8.43 12.18
N THR A 17 -15.40 9.63 11.98
CA THR A 17 -14.60 10.86 12.10
C THR A 17 -14.80 11.56 13.43
N SER A 18 -13.84 12.40 13.81
CA SER A 18 -13.90 13.35 14.91
C SER A 18 -13.27 14.68 14.50
N GLU A 19 -13.70 15.75 15.16
CA GLU A 19 -13.08 17.05 15.09
C GLU A 19 -12.51 17.40 16.47
N THR A 20 -11.21 17.63 16.57
CA THR A 20 -10.51 17.90 17.83
C THR A 20 -9.46 18.97 17.59
N ASP A 21 -9.52 20.07 18.35
CA ASP A 21 -8.64 21.24 18.20
C ASP A 21 -8.51 21.76 16.75
N GLY A 22 -9.60 21.67 15.97
CA GLY A 22 -9.65 22.08 14.56
C GLY A 22 -9.13 21.05 13.56
N TYR A 23 -8.59 19.93 14.02
CA TYR A 23 -8.11 18.82 13.17
C TYR A 23 -9.21 17.80 12.92
N PHE A 24 -9.22 17.24 11.71
CA PHE A 24 -10.19 16.23 11.27
C PHE A 24 -9.52 14.85 11.25
N LEU A 25 -10.04 13.92 12.06
CA LEU A 25 -9.36 12.65 12.32
C LEU A 25 -10.30 11.47 12.13
N ILE A 26 -9.76 10.34 11.68
CA ILE A 26 -10.41 9.03 11.82
C ILE A 26 -10.21 8.48 13.23
N LYS A 27 -11.31 8.32 13.97
CA LYS A 27 -11.31 7.78 15.34
C LYS A 27 -11.35 6.26 15.32
N ASP A 28 -10.53 5.65 16.18
CA ASP A 28 -10.56 4.22 16.45
C ASP A 28 -10.84 3.99 17.94
N TYR A 29 -11.63 2.97 18.26
CA TYR A 29 -12.00 2.62 19.62
C TYR A 29 -11.14 1.44 20.11
N LEU A 30 -10.23 1.71 21.03
CA LEU A 30 -9.54 0.67 21.79
C LEU A 30 -10.26 0.52 23.13
N ASN A 31 -11.15 -0.47 23.23
CA ASN A 31 -12.10 -0.63 24.34
C ASN A 31 -13.01 0.62 24.47
N THR A 32 -12.85 1.41 25.53
CA THR A 32 -13.61 2.63 25.80
C THR A 32 -12.80 3.90 25.49
N GLU A 33 -11.53 3.78 25.10
CA GLU A 33 -10.66 4.92 24.79
C GLU A 33 -10.60 5.17 23.28
N ILE A 34 -10.57 6.45 22.91
CA ILE A 34 -10.33 6.88 21.54
C ILE A 34 -8.82 6.99 21.33
N GLU A 35 -8.36 6.38 20.24
CA GLU A 35 -7.03 6.62 19.68
C GLU A 35 -7.14 7.08 18.23
N TYR A 36 -6.17 7.88 17.81
CA TYR A 36 -6.02 8.26 16.41
C TYR A 36 -4.75 7.62 15.85
N LYS A 37 -4.91 6.79 14.82
CA LYS A 37 -3.82 5.99 14.24
C LYS A 37 -3.45 6.54 12.87
N LEU A 38 -2.15 6.59 12.57
CA LEU A 38 -1.64 7.03 11.27
C LEU A 38 -2.21 6.20 10.12
N GLY A 39 -2.24 4.87 10.27
CA GLY A 39 -2.83 3.98 9.27
C GLY A 39 -4.29 4.30 8.98
N ALA A 40 -5.10 4.63 10.00
CA ALA A 40 -6.50 5.00 9.78
C ALA A 40 -6.65 6.28 8.94
N GLN A 41 -5.80 7.29 9.17
CA GLN A 41 -5.75 8.48 8.31
C GLN A 41 -5.31 8.11 6.89
N ALA A 42 -4.28 7.27 6.76
CA ALA A 42 -3.74 6.83 5.48
C ALA A 42 -4.79 6.07 4.66
N THR A 43 -5.51 5.13 5.26
CA THR A 43 -6.59 4.39 4.60
C THR A 43 -7.70 5.33 4.12
N ALA A 44 -8.10 6.31 4.93
CA ALA A 44 -9.13 7.29 4.54
C ALA A 44 -8.67 8.18 3.37
N ILE A 45 -7.43 8.70 3.43
CA ILE A 45 -6.82 9.46 2.33
C ILE A 45 -6.82 8.61 1.05
N LEU A 46 -6.44 7.34 1.13
CA LEU A 46 -6.40 6.43 -0.01
C LEU A 46 -7.80 6.17 -0.58
N ALA A 47 -8.80 5.96 0.28
CA ALA A 47 -10.17 5.71 -0.14
C ALA A 47 -10.77 6.91 -0.89
N PHE A 48 -10.67 8.13 -0.33
CA PHE A 48 -11.13 9.35 -1.00
C PHE A 48 -10.36 9.60 -2.30
N SER A 49 -9.04 9.44 -2.27
CA SER A 49 -8.21 9.58 -3.48
C SER A 49 -8.65 8.60 -4.56
N LYS A 50 -8.91 7.33 -4.20
CA LYS A 50 -9.35 6.33 -5.16
C LYS A 50 -10.73 6.64 -5.74
N TYR A 51 -11.67 7.11 -4.91
CA TYR A 51 -12.99 7.52 -5.38
C TYR A 51 -12.89 8.67 -6.40
N ILE A 52 -12.18 9.74 -6.06
CA ILE A 52 -12.00 10.91 -6.93
C ILE A 52 -11.31 10.49 -8.24
N GLU A 53 -10.26 9.68 -8.19
CA GLU A 53 -9.59 9.16 -9.38
C GLU A 53 -10.54 8.38 -10.32
N GLN A 54 -11.42 7.54 -9.77
CA GLN A 54 -12.29 6.69 -10.59
C GLN A 54 -13.52 7.40 -11.12
N THR A 55 -14.00 8.43 -10.43
CA THR A 55 -15.28 9.09 -10.75
C THR A 55 -15.10 10.47 -11.37
N GLY A 56 -13.99 11.15 -11.08
CA GLY A 56 -13.80 12.58 -11.36
C GLY A 56 -14.67 13.49 -10.49
N ASP A 57 -15.36 12.94 -9.49
CA ASP A 57 -16.21 13.70 -8.57
C ASP A 57 -15.37 14.26 -7.42
N GLU A 58 -15.29 15.58 -7.36
CA GLU A 58 -14.46 16.33 -6.42
C GLU A 58 -15.17 16.66 -5.09
N GLN A 59 -16.39 16.17 -4.85
CA GLN A 59 -17.15 16.50 -3.63
C GLN A 59 -16.39 16.23 -2.32
N TYR A 60 -15.48 15.25 -2.31
CA TYR A 60 -14.67 14.88 -1.14
C TYR A 60 -13.30 15.56 -1.07
N VAL A 61 -12.92 16.39 -2.05
CA VAL A 61 -11.64 17.14 -2.03
C VAL A 61 -11.46 17.97 -0.75
N PRO A 62 -12.49 18.67 -0.21
CA PRO A 62 -12.35 19.38 1.06
C PRO A 62 -11.97 18.47 2.23
N ILE A 63 -12.57 17.28 2.31
CA ILE A 63 -12.28 16.29 3.36
C ILE A 63 -10.86 15.74 3.21
N LEU A 64 -10.47 15.41 1.97
CA LEU A 64 -9.12 14.94 1.65
C LEU A 64 -8.05 15.94 2.09
N ASN A 65 -8.24 17.23 1.82
CA ASN A 65 -7.31 18.29 2.26
C ASN A 65 -7.21 18.33 3.80
N ARG A 66 -8.33 18.29 4.54
CA ARG A 66 -8.31 18.31 6.02
C ARG A 66 -7.58 17.10 6.62
N LEU A 67 -7.71 15.92 6.02
CA LEU A 67 -6.99 14.72 6.46
C LEU A 67 -5.48 14.89 6.26
N ILE A 68 -5.06 15.42 5.11
CA ILE A 68 -3.63 15.64 4.79
C ILE A 68 -3.04 16.71 5.71
N GLU A 69 -3.76 17.81 5.95
CA GLU A 69 -3.36 18.85 6.91
C GLU A 69 -3.16 18.27 8.31
N THR A 70 -4.06 17.39 8.75
CA THR A 70 -3.96 16.71 10.05
C THR A 70 -2.74 15.79 10.10
N VAL A 71 -2.47 15.01 9.05
CA VAL A 71 -1.27 14.17 8.96
C VAL A 71 -0.01 15.03 9.10
N SER A 72 0.09 16.10 8.32
CA SER A 72 1.23 17.02 8.34
C SER A 72 1.45 17.63 9.72
N ALA A 73 0.38 18.09 10.37
CA ALA A 73 0.47 18.82 11.63
C ALA A 73 0.65 17.95 12.88
N LYS A 74 0.16 16.69 12.85
CA LYS A 74 0.04 15.87 14.08
C LYS A 74 0.72 14.52 14.00
N PHE A 75 0.88 13.95 12.81
CA PHE A 75 1.46 12.63 12.64
C PHE A 75 2.89 12.66 12.11
N LEU A 76 3.44 13.84 11.83
CA LEU A 76 4.82 14.02 11.35
C LEU A 76 5.62 14.91 12.29
N THR A 77 6.90 14.57 12.50
CA THR A 77 7.87 15.48 13.13
C THR A 77 8.46 16.43 12.11
N ASN A 78 9.14 17.48 12.57
CA ASN A 78 9.85 18.44 11.71
C ASN A 78 10.95 17.79 10.84
N GLU A 79 11.43 16.60 11.22
CA GLU A 79 12.40 15.81 10.44
C GLU A 79 11.73 14.78 9.53
N HIS A 80 10.42 14.90 9.28
CA HIS A 80 9.63 13.98 8.44
C HIS A 80 9.63 12.53 8.97
N ARG A 81 9.67 12.35 10.29
CA ARG A 81 9.42 11.05 10.92
C ARG A 81 7.96 10.92 11.31
N THR A 82 7.42 9.72 11.18
CA THR A 82 6.05 9.40 11.53
C THR A 82 5.86 9.25 13.04
N ILE A 83 4.66 9.58 13.50
CA ILE A 83 4.10 9.22 14.79
C ILE A 83 2.93 8.30 14.50
N HIS A 84 2.87 7.12 15.11
CA HIS A 84 1.87 6.12 14.70
C HIS A 84 0.54 6.31 15.41
N VAL A 85 0.54 6.85 16.64
CA VAL A 85 -0.64 6.87 17.49
C VAL A 85 -0.67 8.12 18.35
N LEU A 86 -1.81 8.80 18.32
CA LEU A 86 -2.15 9.90 19.21
C LEU A 86 -3.26 9.48 20.18
N ASN A 87 -3.24 10.02 21.40
CA ASN A 87 -4.36 9.89 22.33
C ASN A 87 -5.50 10.86 21.97
N ALA A 88 -6.59 10.83 22.74
CA ALA A 88 -7.76 11.69 22.52
C ALA A 88 -7.45 13.20 22.61
N GLN A 89 -6.37 13.59 23.28
CA GLN A 89 -5.88 14.96 23.43
C GLN A 89 -4.87 15.36 22.33
N LEU A 90 -4.70 14.51 21.30
CA LEU A 90 -3.74 14.68 20.21
C LEU A 90 -2.27 14.70 20.66
N GLU A 91 -1.97 14.15 21.83
CA GLU A 91 -0.60 13.94 22.30
C GLU A 91 -0.06 12.61 21.76
N THR A 92 1.26 12.55 21.53
CA THR A 92 1.91 11.30 21.09
C THR A 92 1.74 10.20 22.14
N LYS A 93 0.97 9.16 21.79
CA LYS A 93 0.83 7.94 22.59
C LYS A 93 1.90 6.91 22.23
N GLU A 94 2.09 6.66 20.94
CA GLU A 94 3.13 5.76 20.43
C GLU A 94 3.79 6.34 19.18
N LYS A 95 5.12 6.46 19.22
CA LYS A 95 5.89 6.86 18.04
C LYS A 95 5.88 5.79 16.96
N PHE A 96 5.89 4.51 17.33
CA PHE A 96 5.89 3.38 16.42
C PHE A 96 4.99 2.27 16.97
N ARG A 97 4.12 1.72 16.13
CA ARG A 97 3.23 0.60 16.49
C ARG A 97 3.38 -0.60 15.56
N ILE A 98 3.37 -0.36 14.26
CA ILE A 98 3.50 -1.39 13.24
C ILE A 98 4.08 -0.77 11.97
N ILE A 99 4.95 -1.51 11.28
CA ILE A 99 5.72 -0.99 10.14
C ILE A 99 4.87 -0.53 8.96
N TYR A 100 3.68 -1.09 8.78
CA TYR A 100 2.83 -0.81 7.61
C TYR A 100 2.33 0.63 7.53
N TYR A 101 2.19 1.32 8.67
CA TYR A 101 1.69 2.70 8.67
C TYR A 101 2.59 3.67 7.92
N ASP A 102 3.90 3.41 7.92
CA ASP A 102 4.90 4.25 7.26
C ASP A 102 4.77 4.18 5.74
N GLY A 103 4.72 2.97 5.19
CA GLY A 103 4.51 2.75 3.76
C GLY A 103 3.12 3.18 3.30
N GLU A 104 2.10 2.88 4.11
CA GLU A 104 0.71 3.19 3.79
C GLU A 104 0.50 4.70 3.69
N ILE A 105 0.98 5.50 4.65
CA ILE A 105 0.80 6.95 4.57
C ILE A 105 1.53 7.58 3.38
N LEU A 106 2.76 7.15 3.10
CA LEU A 106 3.50 7.66 1.95
C LEU A 106 2.78 7.33 0.64
N PHE A 107 2.29 6.09 0.51
CA PHE A 107 1.50 5.70 -0.65
C PHE A 107 0.23 6.56 -0.77
N SER A 108 -0.56 6.69 0.30
CA SER A 108 -1.79 7.47 0.30
C SER A 108 -1.57 8.95 -0.07
N LEU A 109 -0.53 9.59 0.46
CA LEU A 109 -0.20 10.98 0.14
C LEU A 109 0.24 11.14 -1.33
N LEU A 110 1.00 10.19 -1.88
CA LEU A 110 1.36 10.19 -3.31
C LEU A 110 0.12 10.04 -4.20
N ARG A 111 -0.85 9.20 -3.81
CA ARG A 111 -2.13 9.07 -4.52
C ARG A 111 -2.95 10.35 -4.45
N ALA A 112 -2.98 11.01 -3.30
CA ALA A 112 -3.65 12.31 -3.17
C ALA A 112 -2.95 13.41 -3.98
N TYR A 113 -1.61 13.42 -4.02
CA TYR A 113 -0.84 14.37 -4.80
C TYR A 113 -1.15 14.31 -6.31
N GLU A 114 -1.29 13.11 -6.88
CA GLU A 114 -1.66 12.93 -8.29
C GLU A 114 -3.02 13.57 -8.65
N ILE A 115 -3.91 13.71 -7.66
CA ILE A 115 -5.24 14.32 -7.83
C ILE A 115 -5.16 15.83 -7.59
N LEU A 116 -4.54 16.24 -6.48
CA LEU A 116 -4.56 17.62 -6.01
C LEU A 116 -3.50 18.51 -6.68
N GLY A 117 -2.41 17.93 -7.17
CA GLY A 117 -1.27 18.68 -7.71
C GLY A 117 -0.54 19.57 -6.69
N ASN A 118 -0.83 19.43 -5.41
CA ASN A 118 -0.28 20.29 -4.35
C ASN A 118 1.20 19.95 -4.08
N LYS A 119 2.09 20.90 -4.38
CA LYS A 119 3.55 20.75 -4.20
C LYS A 119 3.99 20.56 -2.75
N GLU A 120 3.24 21.08 -1.79
CA GLU A 120 3.55 20.92 -0.36
C GLU A 120 3.32 19.47 0.08
N VAL A 121 2.27 18.82 -0.44
CA VAL A 121 2.02 17.39 -0.21
C VAL A 121 3.14 16.54 -0.81
N PHE A 122 3.61 16.89 -2.00
CA PHE A 122 4.74 16.19 -2.61
C PHE A 122 6.04 16.37 -1.81
N ALA A 123 6.30 17.56 -1.27
CA ALA A 123 7.46 17.80 -0.41
C ALA A 123 7.43 16.91 0.85
N ILE A 124 6.25 16.73 1.46
CA ILE A 124 6.06 15.79 2.57
C ILE A 124 6.39 14.35 2.13
N CYS A 125 5.88 13.92 0.97
CA CYS A 125 6.17 12.59 0.43
C CYS A 125 7.67 12.37 0.22
N GLN A 126 8.36 13.37 -0.33
CA GLN A 126 9.79 13.30 -0.57
C GLN A 126 10.57 13.21 0.75
N GLY A 127 10.22 14.02 1.75
CA GLY A 127 10.84 13.97 3.08
C GLY A 127 10.67 12.61 3.77
N LEU A 128 9.48 12.01 3.69
CA LEU A 128 9.21 10.66 4.20
C LEU A 128 10.06 9.60 3.47
N MET A 129 10.08 9.64 2.13
CA MET A 129 10.87 8.70 1.33
C MET A 129 12.37 8.80 1.66
N ASP A 130 12.90 10.02 1.79
CA ASP A 130 14.31 10.25 2.15
C ASP A 130 14.63 9.69 3.54
N GLN A 131 13.74 9.84 4.51
CA GLN A 131 13.89 9.20 5.82
C GLN A 131 13.87 7.67 5.73
N PHE A 132 12.97 7.08 4.94
CA PHE A 132 12.89 5.62 4.80
C PHE A 132 14.13 5.03 4.13
N VAL A 133 14.67 5.71 3.11
CA VAL A 133 15.94 5.36 2.48
C VAL A 133 17.09 5.46 3.49
N ALA A 134 17.20 6.58 4.20
CA ALA A 134 18.29 6.83 5.15
C ALA A 134 18.30 5.83 6.33
N ASN A 135 17.16 5.23 6.67
CA ASN A 135 17.00 4.30 7.79
C ASN A 135 16.84 2.83 7.36
N ASP A 136 17.15 2.51 6.10
CA ASP A 136 17.12 1.17 5.53
C ASP A 136 15.76 0.45 5.66
N TYR A 137 14.65 1.15 5.43
CA TYR A 137 13.31 0.57 5.60
C TYR A 137 13.00 -0.60 4.64
N GLN A 138 13.72 -0.73 3.54
CA GLN A 138 13.59 -1.86 2.61
C GLN A 138 13.86 -3.23 3.25
N LYS A 139 14.53 -3.26 4.42
CA LYS A 139 14.75 -4.49 5.21
C LYS A 139 13.47 -5.13 5.73
N TYR A 140 12.35 -4.39 5.73
CA TYR A 140 11.07 -4.89 6.20
C TYR A 140 10.24 -5.59 5.11
N HIS A 141 10.64 -5.46 3.84
CA HIS A 141 9.98 -6.09 2.70
C HIS A 141 8.48 -5.77 2.61
N ASP A 142 8.14 -4.52 2.92
CA ASP A 142 6.75 -4.08 3.00
C ASP A 142 6.20 -3.75 1.61
N HIS A 143 5.05 -4.34 1.29
CA HIS A 143 4.30 -4.09 0.06
C HIS A 143 3.85 -2.62 -0.08
N TRP A 144 3.47 -1.93 0.99
CA TRP A 144 3.09 -0.52 0.91
C TRP A 144 4.27 0.35 0.50
N LEU A 145 5.47 0.13 1.07
CA LEU A 145 6.70 0.77 0.62
C LEU A 145 7.01 0.49 -0.86
N SER A 146 6.74 -0.72 -1.35
CA SER A 146 6.89 -1.04 -2.77
C SER A 146 5.94 -0.25 -3.65
N TYR A 147 4.67 -0.10 -3.25
CA TYR A 147 3.72 0.76 -3.97
C TYR A 147 4.10 2.22 -3.92
N ALA A 148 4.38 2.75 -2.73
CA ALA A 148 4.85 4.11 -2.51
C ALA A 148 6.07 4.43 -3.39
N THR A 149 7.08 3.57 -3.41
CA THR A 149 8.29 3.79 -4.22
C THR A 149 7.98 3.81 -5.71
N ASN A 150 7.10 2.91 -6.18
CA ASN A 150 6.70 2.88 -7.59
C ASN A 150 5.91 4.14 -8.01
N GLU A 151 5.08 4.70 -7.12
CA GLU A 151 4.39 5.98 -7.35
C GLU A 151 5.38 7.15 -7.29
N MET A 152 6.28 7.20 -6.31
CA MET A 152 7.32 8.22 -6.17
C MET A 152 8.16 8.35 -7.46
N LEU A 153 8.58 7.22 -8.03
CA LEU A 153 9.38 7.16 -9.26
C LEU A 153 8.64 7.66 -10.52
N LYS A 154 7.36 8.02 -10.45
CA LYS A 154 6.68 8.77 -11.53
C LYS A 154 7.09 10.25 -11.53
N HIS A 155 7.38 10.80 -10.35
CA HIS A 155 7.60 12.23 -10.16
C HIS A 155 9.07 12.55 -9.87
N SER A 156 9.77 11.70 -9.12
CA SER A 156 11.19 11.86 -8.77
C SER A 156 11.94 10.55 -8.95
N GLN A 157 12.87 10.52 -9.92
CA GLN A 157 13.72 9.37 -10.20
C GLN A 157 15.14 9.63 -9.75
N THR A 158 15.54 9.01 -8.64
CA THR A 158 16.90 9.03 -8.09
C THR A 158 17.49 7.62 -8.07
N GLU A 159 18.81 7.52 -7.97
CA GLU A 159 19.49 6.23 -7.82
C GLU A 159 19.02 5.52 -6.55
N GLU A 160 18.95 6.27 -5.44
CA GLU A 160 18.62 5.77 -4.11
C GLU A 160 17.21 5.19 -4.05
N TYR A 161 16.23 5.86 -4.68
CA TYR A 161 14.84 5.37 -4.69
C TYR A 161 14.70 4.09 -5.51
N TYR A 162 15.39 4.00 -6.65
CA TYR A 162 15.43 2.76 -7.42
C TYR A 162 16.10 1.63 -6.62
N ARG A 163 17.27 1.88 -6.00
CA ARG A 163 17.96 0.88 -5.18
C ARG A 163 17.08 0.42 -4.01
N PHE A 164 16.44 1.35 -3.31
CA PHE A 164 15.51 1.07 -2.22
C PHE A 164 14.36 0.15 -2.67
N GLY A 165 13.62 0.56 -3.70
CA GLY A 165 12.43 -0.17 -4.15
C GLY A 165 12.74 -1.55 -4.73
N ILE A 166 13.85 -1.67 -5.48
CA ILE A 166 14.32 -2.94 -6.04
C ILE A 166 14.75 -3.89 -4.91
N LYS A 167 15.52 -3.40 -3.94
CA LYS A 167 16.00 -4.19 -2.80
C LYS A 167 14.86 -4.65 -1.89
N ASN A 168 13.84 -3.82 -1.67
CA ASN A 168 12.66 -4.16 -0.85
C ASN A 168 12.01 -5.48 -1.28
N ALA A 169 11.98 -5.75 -2.58
CA ALA A 169 11.44 -7.00 -3.12
C ALA A 169 12.48 -8.11 -3.27
N LEU A 170 13.69 -7.78 -3.75
CA LEU A 170 14.71 -8.77 -4.08
C LEU A 170 15.23 -9.53 -2.86
N ASP A 171 15.45 -8.85 -1.74
CA ASP A 171 16.03 -9.47 -0.55
C ASP A 171 15.13 -10.60 0.00
N ASN A 172 13.81 -10.53 -0.25
CA ASN A 172 12.83 -11.54 0.18
C ASN A 172 12.35 -12.45 -0.96
N ILE A 173 12.88 -12.33 -2.17
CA ILE A 173 12.31 -12.99 -3.36
C ILE A 173 12.37 -14.52 -3.28
N ASP A 174 13.42 -15.06 -2.66
CA ASP A 174 13.59 -16.52 -2.52
C ASP A 174 12.60 -17.10 -1.52
N PHE A 175 12.28 -16.36 -0.45
CA PHE A 175 11.22 -16.75 0.47
C PHE A 175 9.86 -16.75 -0.23
N ILE A 176 9.56 -15.70 -1.00
CA ILE A 176 8.31 -15.59 -1.77
C ILE A 176 8.19 -16.75 -2.78
N ASP A 177 9.27 -17.05 -3.51
CA ASP A 177 9.31 -18.14 -4.49
C ASP A 177 9.08 -19.51 -3.84
N LYS A 178 9.64 -19.74 -2.65
CA LYS A 178 9.54 -21.03 -1.94
C LYS A 178 8.30 -21.16 -1.06
N ARG A 179 7.55 -20.07 -0.83
CA ARG A 179 6.33 -20.10 0.00
C ARG A 179 5.29 -21.04 -0.60
N ASP A 180 4.82 -21.97 0.21
CA ASP A 180 3.91 -23.06 -0.13
C ASP A 180 2.43 -22.71 -0.02
N THR A 181 2.10 -21.65 0.72
CA THR A 181 0.75 -21.10 0.82
C THR A 181 0.59 -19.82 0.03
N ALA A 182 -0.65 -19.54 -0.37
CA ALA A 182 -1.05 -18.19 -0.75
C ALA A 182 -0.75 -17.16 0.36
N TYR A 183 -0.40 -15.94 -0.03
CA TYR A 183 -0.10 -14.84 0.86
C TYR A 183 -0.57 -13.50 0.23
N PRO A 184 -1.44 -12.72 0.89
CA PRO A 184 -2.17 -11.62 0.26
C PRO A 184 -1.29 -10.57 -0.44
N THR A 185 -0.17 -10.19 0.19
CA THR A 185 0.61 -9.01 -0.20
C THR A 185 1.80 -9.30 -1.13
N MET A 186 2.13 -10.58 -1.35
CA MET A 186 3.35 -10.94 -2.12
C MET A 186 3.27 -10.48 -3.58
N LEU A 187 2.09 -10.59 -4.19
CA LEU A 187 1.91 -10.23 -5.60
C LEU A 187 2.00 -8.72 -5.81
N GLU A 188 1.49 -7.94 -4.86
CA GLU A 188 1.57 -6.48 -4.86
C GLU A 188 3.01 -5.97 -4.90
N LEU A 189 3.83 -6.51 -4.00
CA LEU A 189 5.26 -6.24 -3.93
C LEU A 189 5.99 -6.62 -5.23
N LEU A 190 5.70 -7.80 -5.80
CA LEU A 190 6.35 -8.28 -7.02
C LEU A 190 5.95 -7.48 -8.27
N VAL A 191 4.67 -7.10 -8.38
CA VAL A 191 4.18 -6.27 -9.49
C VAL A 191 4.80 -4.87 -9.43
N ALA A 192 4.86 -4.27 -8.24
CA ALA A 192 5.53 -2.98 -8.04
C ALA A 192 7.02 -3.06 -8.42
N ALA A 193 7.74 -4.09 -7.96
CA ALA A 193 9.13 -4.32 -8.33
C ALA A 193 9.33 -4.49 -9.84
N SER A 194 8.44 -5.24 -10.50
CA SER A 194 8.48 -5.42 -11.95
C SER A 194 8.24 -4.13 -12.73
N LYS A 195 7.34 -3.26 -12.24
CA LYS A 195 7.12 -1.92 -12.81
C LYS A 195 8.35 -1.02 -12.61
N MET A 196 8.97 -1.05 -11.44
CA MET A 196 10.20 -0.30 -11.17
C MET A 196 11.35 -0.74 -12.08
N MET A 197 11.55 -2.05 -12.28
CA MET A 197 12.53 -2.57 -13.24
C MET A 197 12.25 -2.11 -14.67
N ARG A 198 10.97 -2.06 -15.10
CA ARG A 198 10.59 -1.54 -16.42
C ARG A 198 10.87 -0.03 -16.53
N LYS A 199 10.63 0.76 -15.50
CA LYS A 199 10.99 2.19 -15.49
C LYS A 199 12.51 2.38 -15.55
N LEU A 200 13.26 1.61 -14.77
CA LEU A 200 14.72 1.66 -14.71
C LEU A 200 15.37 1.33 -16.06
N GLU A 201 14.79 0.43 -16.84
CA GLU A 201 15.28 0.08 -18.19
C GLU A 201 15.51 1.30 -19.09
N PHE A 202 14.65 2.32 -18.98
CA PHE A 202 14.71 3.56 -19.76
C PHE A 202 15.27 4.74 -18.98
N SER A 203 15.72 4.53 -17.74
CA SER A 203 16.24 5.58 -16.87
C SER A 203 17.75 5.75 -17.07
N THR A 204 18.24 6.97 -16.88
CA THR A 204 19.68 7.29 -16.87
C THR A 204 20.42 6.53 -15.77
N TRP A 205 19.72 6.16 -14.69
CA TRP A 205 20.28 5.43 -13.55
C TRP A 205 20.56 3.95 -13.81
N ARG A 206 20.09 3.38 -14.93
CA ARG A 206 20.26 1.94 -15.23
C ARG A 206 21.72 1.50 -15.12
N LYS A 207 22.63 2.25 -15.75
CA LYS A 207 24.06 1.93 -15.82
C LYS A 207 24.79 2.16 -14.49
N THR A 208 24.27 3.06 -13.65
CA THR A 208 24.82 3.31 -12.32
C THR A 208 24.42 2.21 -11.34
N ILE A 209 23.18 1.72 -11.44
CA ILE A 209 22.66 0.66 -10.58
C ILE A 209 23.18 -0.72 -11.01
N PHE A 210 23.21 -0.98 -12.31
CA PHE A 210 23.70 -2.22 -12.91
C PHE A 210 24.83 -1.92 -13.89
N ALA A 211 26.05 -2.29 -13.49
CA ALA A 211 27.23 -2.16 -14.33
C ALA A 211 27.08 -2.97 -15.62
N GLU A 212 26.73 -4.25 -15.47
CA GLU A 212 26.51 -5.17 -16.59
C GLU A 212 25.02 -5.24 -16.96
N GLU A 213 24.75 -5.21 -18.26
CA GLU A 213 23.39 -5.35 -18.80
C GLU A 213 22.80 -6.75 -18.52
N THR A 214 23.66 -7.77 -18.49
CA THR A 214 23.28 -9.15 -18.16
C THR A 214 22.74 -9.26 -16.73
N ASP A 215 23.33 -8.57 -15.76
CA ASP A 215 22.87 -8.56 -14.37
C ASP A 215 21.50 -7.91 -14.23
N PHE A 216 21.28 -6.79 -14.93
CA PHE A 216 19.98 -6.12 -14.97
C PHE A 216 18.88 -7.05 -15.48
N TYR A 217 19.11 -7.70 -16.63
CA TYR A 217 18.10 -8.60 -17.20
C TYR A 217 17.90 -9.86 -16.37
N LYS A 218 18.94 -10.40 -15.73
CA LYS A 218 18.82 -11.53 -14.81
C LYS A 218 17.91 -11.20 -13.61
N VAL A 219 18.09 -10.02 -13.02
CA VAL A 219 17.24 -9.54 -11.91
C VAL A 219 15.80 -9.30 -12.38
N LYS A 220 15.63 -8.62 -13.52
CA LYS A 220 14.31 -8.38 -14.14
C LYS A 220 13.59 -9.68 -14.45
N GLU A 221 14.28 -10.68 -14.99
CA GLU A 221 13.75 -12.00 -15.29
C GLU A 221 13.37 -12.76 -14.02
N ARG A 222 14.22 -12.73 -12.99
CA ARG A 222 13.94 -13.36 -11.69
C ARG A 222 12.65 -12.82 -11.08
N ILE A 223 12.49 -11.50 -10.99
CA ILE A 223 11.26 -10.86 -10.47
C ILE A 223 10.04 -11.30 -11.29
N ASN A 224 10.12 -11.21 -12.63
CA ASN A 224 9.00 -11.57 -13.50
C ASN A 224 8.60 -13.04 -13.42
N THR A 225 9.57 -13.94 -13.28
CA THR A 225 9.34 -15.38 -13.18
C THR A 225 8.63 -15.71 -11.88
N VAL A 226 9.12 -15.19 -10.75
CA VAL A 226 8.49 -15.40 -9.44
C VAL A 226 7.09 -14.77 -9.41
N MET A 227 6.92 -13.56 -9.95
CA MET A 227 5.61 -12.91 -10.09
C MET A 227 4.60 -13.79 -10.82
N LYS A 228 4.95 -14.29 -12.03
CA LYS A 228 4.06 -15.16 -12.82
C LYS A 228 3.72 -16.47 -12.09
N LYS A 229 4.69 -17.04 -11.37
CA LYS A 229 4.45 -18.21 -10.52
C LYS A 229 3.47 -17.90 -9.40
N ARG A 230 3.66 -16.78 -8.69
CA ARG A 230 2.79 -16.37 -7.58
C ARG A 230 1.36 -16.12 -8.02
N VAL A 231 1.11 -15.48 -9.16
CA VAL A 231 -0.26 -15.28 -9.69
C VAL A 231 -1.06 -16.58 -9.73
N ARG A 232 -0.49 -17.63 -10.34
CA ARG A 232 -1.14 -18.94 -10.41
C ARG A 232 -1.29 -19.56 -9.02
N HIS A 233 -0.28 -19.40 -8.17
CA HIS A 233 -0.28 -19.97 -6.82
C HIS A 233 -1.31 -19.30 -5.90
N GLU A 234 -1.45 -17.97 -5.90
CA GLU A 234 -2.45 -17.25 -5.10
C GLU A 234 -3.86 -17.68 -5.48
N ILE A 235 -4.16 -17.82 -6.78
CA ILE A 235 -5.48 -18.27 -7.25
C ILE A 235 -5.73 -19.73 -6.85
N THR A 236 -4.77 -20.62 -7.12
CA THR A 236 -4.99 -22.07 -6.94
C THR A 236 -5.00 -22.51 -5.48
N THR A 237 -4.33 -21.77 -4.58
CA THR A 237 -4.19 -22.15 -3.17
C THR A 237 -4.82 -21.16 -2.18
N GLY A 238 -5.15 -19.95 -2.64
CA GLY A 238 -5.73 -18.88 -1.83
C GLY A 238 -7.20 -18.63 -2.07
N VAL A 239 -7.83 -19.24 -3.09
CA VAL A 239 -9.27 -19.15 -3.35
C VAL A 239 -10.01 -20.33 -2.75
N MET A 240 -11.07 -20.04 -1.99
CA MET A 240 -11.94 -21.05 -1.37
C MET A 240 -12.84 -21.71 -2.41
N PHE A 241 -12.30 -22.63 -3.22
CA PHE A 241 -13.08 -23.34 -4.23
C PHE A 241 -14.21 -24.18 -3.61
N PRO A 242 -15.37 -24.35 -4.29
CA PRO A 242 -16.52 -25.08 -3.75
C PRO A 242 -16.19 -26.48 -3.21
N GLU A 243 -15.29 -27.19 -3.88
CA GLU A 243 -14.82 -28.53 -3.52
C GLU A 243 -14.14 -28.56 -2.15
N PHE A 244 -13.56 -27.44 -1.72
CA PHE A 244 -12.96 -27.31 -0.39
C PHE A 244 -13.91 -26.61 0.60
N ALA A 245 -14.69 -25.64 0.13
CA ALA A 245 -15.67 -24.92 0.93
C ALA A 245 -16.69 -25.86 1.61
N GLN A 246 -17.10 -26.94 0.93
CA GLN A 246 -18.09 -27.91 1.43
C GLN A 246 -17.78 -28.54 2.80
N PHE A 247 -16.52 -28.48 3.26
CA PHE A 247 -16.10 -29.00 4.56
C PHE A 247 -16.25 -27.99 5.71
N PHE A 248 -16.67 -26.75 5.43
CA PHE A 248 -16.87 -25.69 6.42
C PHE A 248 -18.35 -25.53 6.78
N LYS A 249 -18.61 -24.82 7.88
CA LYS A 249 -19.95 -24.62 8.43
C LYS A 249 -20.93 -23.94 7.46
N GLU A 250 -20.46 -22.91 6.74
CA GLU A 250 -21.28 -22.08 5.84
C GLU A 250 -20.64 -22.03 4.43
N PRO A 251 -20.67 -23.13 3.67
CA PRO A 251 -19.90 -23.27 2.42
C PRO A 251 -20.33 -22.26 1.34
N GLU A 252 -21.64 -21.98 1.26
CA GLU A 252 -22.20 -21.06 0.27
C GLU A 252 -21.78 -19.61 0.48
N THR A 253 -21.50 -19.23 1.72
CA THR A 253 -21.05 -17.87 2.08
C THR A 253 -19.58 -17.63 1.73
N ILE A 254 -18.73 -18.65 1.92
CA ILE A 254 -17.28 -18.49 1.83
C ILE A 254 -16.69 -18.87 0.47
N LYS A 255 -17.42 -19.63 -0.35
CA LYS A 255 -16.91 -20.07 -1.65
C LYS A 255 -16.51 -18.89 -2.53
N TYR A 256 -15.42 -19.06 -3.27
CA TYR A 256 -14.76 -18.05 -4.10
C TYR A 256 -14.19 -16.84 -3.35
N GLY A 257 -14.29 -16.77 -2.03
CA GLY A 257 -13.54 -15.81 -1.24
C GLY A 257 -12.06 -16.20 -1.12
N PHE A 258 -11.22 -15.22 -0.80
CA PHE A 258 -9.81 -15.46 -0.50
C PHE A 258 -9.60 -15.87 0.96
N PHE A 259 -8.63 -16.76 1.19
CA PHE A 259 -8.29 -17.23 2.53
C PHE A 259 -6.78 -17.45 2.72
N ALA A 260 -6.33 -17.35 3.98
CA ALA A 260 -4.98 -17.66 4.39
C ALA A 260 -4.92 -19.02 5.08
N ARG A 261 -4.45 -20.06 4.36
CA ARG A 261 -4.36 -21.43 4.90
C ARG A 261 -3.52 -21.53 6.18
N HIS A 262 -2.38 -20.86 6.21
CA HIS A 262 -1.45 -20.89 7.33
C HIS A 262 -1.96 -20.15 8.57
N ASP A 263 -3.01 -19.33 8.43
CA ASP A 263 -3.69 -18.66 9.54
C ASP A 263 -5.07 -19.27 9.76
N ARG A 264 -5.13 -20.61 9.87
CA ARG A 264 -6.35 -21.38 10.20
C ARG A 264 -7.53 -21.10 9.26
N PHE A 265 -7.25 -20.95 7.97
CA PHE A 265 -8.25 -20.64 6.93
C PHE A 265 -8.99 -19.33 7.15
N ARG A 266 -8.34 -18.36 7.80
CA ARG A 266 -8.86 -17.01 8.01
C ARG A 266 -9.25 -16.37 6.67
N MET A 267 -10.39 -15.70 6.69
CA MET A 267 -10.88 -14.84 5.62
C MET A 267 -11.15 -13.46 6.21
N ARG A 268 -10.30 -12.47 5.89
CA ARG A 268 -10.49 -11.06 6.27
C ARG A 268 -10.74 -10.22 5.03
N ILE A 269 -11.51 -9.15 5.20
CA ILE A 269 -11.73 -8.15 4.15
C ILE A 269 -10.41 -7.58 3.63
N ASP A 270 -9.47 -7.30 4.53
CA ASP A 270 -8.13 -6.81 4.25
C ASP A 270 -7.29 -7.80 3.43
N ASP A 271 -7.31 -9.10 3.79
CA ASP A 271 -6.62 -10.12 3.00
C ASP A 271 -7.21 -10.20 1.58
N ALA A 272 -8.54 -10.15 1.48
CA ALA A 272 -9.23 -10.20 0.19
C ALA A 272 -8.93 -8.97 -0.68
N GLU A 273 -8.82 -7.79 -0.08
CA GLU A 273 -8.41 -6.56 -0.76
C GLU A 273 -7.01 -6.72 -1.35
N HIS A 274 -6.00 -7.10 -0.56
CA HIS A 274 -4.63 -7.30 -1.04
C HIS A 274 -4.51 -8.35 -2.15
N PHE A 275 -5.22 -9.48 -2.03
CA PHE A 275 -5.27 -10.50 -3.09
C PHE A 275 -5.84 -9.93 -4.40
N LEU A 276 -6.97 -9.23 -4.32
CA LEU A 276 -7.62 -8.62 -5.48
C LEU A 276 -6.73 -7.55 -6.09
N SER A 277 -6.20 -6.63 -5.27
CA SER A 277 -5.31 -5.55 -5.68
C SER A 277 -4.09 -6.11 -6.40
N GLY A 278 -3.42 -7.12 -5.85
CA GLY A 278 -2.29 -7.78 -6.51
C GLY A 278 -2.65 -8.41 -7.86
N LEU A 279 -3.77 -9.15 -7.94
CA LEU A 279 -4.20 -9.84 -9.16
C LEU A 279 -4.66 -8.88 -10.27
N ILE A 280 -5.45 -7.87 -9.91
CA ILE A 280 -5.90 -6.81 -10.84
C ILE A 280 -4.69 -6.04 -11.35
N ASN A 281 -3.78 -5.66 -10.46
CA ASN A 281 -2.58 -4.92 -10.81
C ASN A 281 -1.65 -5.73 -11.73
N TYR A 282 -1.48 -7.03 -11.47
CA TYR A 282 -0.80 -7.95 -12.38
C TYR A 282 -1.47 -7.96 -13.76
N ARG A 283 -2.80 -8.14 -13.82
CA ARG A 283 -3.53 -8.21 -15.09
C ARG A 283 -3.36 -6.95 -15.91
N MET A 284 -3.47 -5.78 -15.30
CA MET A 284 -3.25 -4.48 -15.95
C MET A 284 -1.81 -4.31 -16.43
N TYR A 285 -0.83 -4.78 -15.65
CA TYR A 285 0.58 -4.72 -16.02
C TYR A 285 0.93 -5.64 -17.18
N ASP A 286 0.34 -6.84 -17.22
CA ASP A 286 0.55 -7.84 -18.28
C ASP A 286 -0.10 -7.41 -19.59
N GLN A 287 -1.32 -6.85 -19.57
CA GLN A 287 -1.98 -6.30 -20.77
C GLN A 287 -1.20 -5.16 -21.41
N LYS A 288 -0.46 -4.34 -20.65
CA LYS A 288 0.38 -3.25 -21.17
C LYS A 288 1.71 -3.75 -21.78
N LYS A 289 1.91 -5.06 -21.90
CA LYS A 289 3.04 -5.67 -22.63
C LYS A 289 2.63 -6.16 -24.01
N GLU A 290 1.33 -6.35 -24.25
CA GLU A 290 0.72 -6.57 -25.57
C GLU A 290 0.51 -5.24 -26.29
#